data_AF-A0A395TCR7-F1
#
_entry.id   AF-A0A395TCR7-F1
#
_cell.length_a   1.000
_cell.length_b   1.000
_cell.length_c   1.000
_cell.angle_alpha   90.00
_cell.angle_beta   90.00
_cell.angle_gamma   90.00
#
_symmetry.space_group_name_H-M   'P 1'
#
loop_
_entity.id
_entity.type
_entity.pdbx_description
1 polymer ?
#
loop_
_entity_poly.entity_id
_entity_poly.type
_entity_poly.pdbx_seq_one_letter_code
_entity_poly.pdbx_strand_id
1 'polypeptide(L)'
;MVSVVVIEFSGMRCQPLRRALAILGGFVDKVIVACCIALMLSGMIFGICLNSGSDTLDATYKVFGVVSGLAASLTALVALKALSTWKEQFFHNILYEKMTELESIGRNAISSIQQRKLAQEQLRLKISTEDCDYYEELKKRANMSFRESIEEYRINVDRIYPLLNKAVEEKFPYTYIKFSQKAHKLLRSVDALFVSAP
;
A
#
# COMPACT_ATOMS: atom_id res chain seq x y z
N MET A 1 9.94 29.63 -7.04
CA MET A 1 8.61 28.99 -7.04
C MET A 1 8.69 27.77 -7.95
N VAL A 2 8.80 26.58 -7.37
CA VAL A 2 8.85 25.31 -8.11
C VAL A 2 7.43 24.76 -8.09
N SER A 3 6.75 24.82 -9.23
CA SER A 3 5.41 24.26 -9.41
C SER A 3 5.49 22.74 -9.35
N VAL A 4 5.09 22.19 -8.21
CA VAL A 4 4.87 20.75 -8.02
C VAL A 4 3.61 20.40 -8.81
N VAL A 5 3.79 19.76 -9.96
CA VAL A 5 2.69 19.13 -10.70
C VAL A 5 2.31 17.87 -9.93
N VAL A 6 1.35 18.01 -9.00
CA VAL A 6 0.65 16.89 -8.37
C VAL A 6 -0.27 16.30 -9.44
N ILE A 7 0.15 15.20 -10.05
CA ILE A 7 -0.73 14.42 -10.94
C ILE A 7 -1.63 13.55 -10.06
N GLU A 8 -2.90 13.93 -9.95
CA GLU A 8 -3.96 13.10 -9.39
C GLU A 8 -4.10 11.81 -10.19
N PHE A 9 -3.81 10.66 -9.57
CA PHE A 9 -4.23 9.34 -10.02
C PHE A 9 -5.27 8.75 -9.06
N SER A 10 -6.35 9.50 -8.83
CA SER A 10 -7.56 8.98 -8.17
C SER A 10 -8.44 8.30 -9.22
N GLY A 11 -8.37 6.96 -9.33
CA GLY A 11 -9.45 6.21 -10.00
C GLY A 11 -9.09 5.00 -10.85
N MET A 12 -7.83 4.58 -10.98
CA MET A 12 -7.49 3.38 -11.75
C MET A 12 -7.22 2.17 -10.86
N ARG A 13 -7.98 1.09 -11.10
CA ARG A 13 -7.81 -0.24 -10.50
C ARG A 13 -6.31 -0.61 -10.44
N CYS A 14 -5.83 -1.03 -9.27
CA CYS A 14 -4.40 -1.18 -8.97
C CYS A 14 -3.64 -2.24 -9.81
N GLN A 15 -4.32 -3.16 -10.50
CA GLN A 15 -3.65 -4.19 -11.32
C GLN A 15 -3.09 -3.69 -12.65
N PRO A 16 -3.85 -2.97 -13.52
CA PRO A 16 -3.29 -2.37 -14.71
C PRO A 16 -2.25 -1.30 -14.38
N LEU A 17 -2.38 -0.57 -13.26
CA LEU A 17 -1.37 0.40 -12.83
C LEU A 17 -0.07 -0.29 -12.43
N ARG A 18 -0.08 -1.43 -11.73
CA ARG A 18 1.15 -2.17 -11.41
C ARG A 18 1.84 -2.74 -12.65
N ARG A 19 1.09 -3.26 -13.62
CA ARG A 19 1.67 -3.72 -14.89
C ARG A 19 2.19 -2.53 -15.70
N ALA A 20 1.43 -1.44 -15.78
CA ALA A 20 1.87 -0.21 -16.42
C ALA A 20 3.10 0.37 -15.72
N LEU A 21 3.19 0.40 -14.39
CA LEU A 21 4.32 0.94 -13.62
C LEU A 21 5.53 0.00 -13.61
N ALA A 22 5.35 -1.31 -13.78
CA ALA A 22 6.45 -2.27 -13.98
C ALA A 22 6.98 -2.25 -15.42
N ILE A 23 6.08 -2.11 -16.41
CA ILE A 23 6.42 -1.92 -17.81
C ILE A 23 7.06 -0.53 -18.00
N LEU A 24 6.47 0.53 -17.43
CA LEU A 24 7.05 1.88 -17.36
C LEU A 24 8.31 1.89 -16.52
N GLY A 25 8.42 1.15 -15.41
CA GLY A 25 9.65 1.08 -14.63
C GLY A 25 10.79 0.48 -15.46
N GLY A 26 10.55 -0.66 -16.11
CA GLY A 26 11.52 -1.26 -17.02
C GLY A 26 11.78 -0.45 -18.30
N PHE A 27 10.80 0.33 -18.77
CA PHE A 27 10.93 1.21 -19.93
C PHE A 27 11.66 2.50 -19.55
N VAL A 28 11.36 3.10 -18.40
CA VAL A 28 12.00 4.30 -17.85
C VAL A 28 13.44 3.98 -17.48
N ASP A 29 13.74 2.82 -16.89
CA ASP A 29 15.12 2.38 -16.68
C ASP A 29 15.87 2.23 -18.02
N LYS A 30 15.25 1.64 -19.04
CA LYS A 30 15.83 1.53 -20.40
C LYS A 30 15.96 2.88 -21.10
N VAL A 31 15.02 3.81 -20.91
CA VAL A 31 15.01 5.15 -21.48
C VAL A 31 16.03 6.04 -20.78
N ILE A 32 16.18 5.94 -19.46
CA ILE A 32 17.22 6.63 -18.69
C ILE A 32 18.59 6.12 -19.15
N VAL A 33 18.78 4.80 -19.26
CA VAL A 33 20.03 4.24 -19.79
C VAL A 33 20.27 4.68 -21.23
N ALA A 34 19.26 4.67 -22.10
CA ALA A 34 19.36 5.15 -23.47
C ALA A 34 19.68 6.66 -23.53
N CYS A 35 19.10 7.46 -22.65
CA CYS A 35 19.37 8.90 -22.54
C CYS A 35 20.78 9.16 -22.02
N CYS A 36 21.26 8.39 -21.03
CA CYS A 36 22.64 8.44 -20.56
C CYS A 36 23.63 8.05 -21.66
N ILE A 37 23.34 7.02 -22.45
CA ILE A 37 24.16 6.62 -23.61
C ILE A 37 24.13 7.72 -24.69
N ALA A 38 22.97 8.31 -24.97
CA ALA A 38 22.84 9.40 -25.94
C ALA A 38 23.59 10.66 -25.50
N LEU A 39 23.57 10.99 -24.20
CA LEU A 39 24.33 12.09 -23.62
C LEU A 39 25.85 11.83 -23.64
N MET A 40 26.28 10.59 -23.40
CA MET A 40 27.69 10.22 -23.57
C MET A 40 28.13 10.34 -25.03
N LEU A 41 27.31 9.86 -25.97
CA LEU A 41 27.59 9.94 -27.41
C LEU A 41 27.60 11.38 -27.92
N SER A 42 26.66 12.21 -27.50
CA SER A 42 26.64 13.63 -27.88
C SER A 42 27.83 14.39 -27.30
N GLY A 43 28.25 14.08 -26.07
CA GLY A 43 29.48 14.59 -25.46
C GLY A 43 30.74 14.20 -26.23
N MET A 44 30.85 12.94 -26.69
CA MET A 44 31.97 12.49 -27.53
C MET A 44 32.00 13.21 -28.89
N ILE A 45 30.84 13.35 -29.56
CA ILE A 45 30.76 14.03 -30.86
C ILE A 45 31.12 15.52 -30.72
N PHE A 46 30.62 16.20 -29.69
CA PHE A 46 30.96 17.60 -29.42
C PHE A 46 32.45 17.78 -29.09
N GLY A 47 33.03 16.86 -28.32
CA GLY A 47 34.46 16.86 -28.00
C GLY A 47 35.35 16.67 -29.23
N ILE A 48 34.97 15.79 -30.15
CA ILE A 48 35.70 15.56 -31.42
C ILE A 48 35.60 16.79 -32.34
N CYS A 49 34.43 17.43 -32.42
CA CYS A 49 34.23 18.64 -33.24
C CYS A 49 35.02 19.86 -32.73
N LEU A 50 35.27 19.98 -31.42
CA LEU A 50 36.04 21.08 -30.82
C LEU A 50 37.57 20.89 -30.92
N ASN A 51 38.05 19.68 -31.21
CA ASN A 51 39.47 19.31 -31.36
C ASN A 51 40.13 19.88 -32.66
N SER A 52 39.46 20.79 -33.38
CA SER A 52 39.95 21.33 -34.67
C SER A 52 40.69 22.68 -34.56
N GLY A 53 41.14 23.12 -33.38
CA GLY A 53 41.99 24.31 -33.28
C GLY A 53 42.50 24.66 -31.88
N SER A 54 43.83 24.66 -31.74
CA SER A 54 44.69 25.12 -30.62
C SER A 54 44.84 24.18 -29.40
N ASP A 55 46.09 23.73 -29.19
CA ASP A 55 46.49 22.64 -28.29
C ASP A 55 46.28 22.89 -26.78
N THR A 56 46.08 24.14 -26.35
CA THR A 56 45.95 24.49 -24.92
C THR A 56 44.48 24.54 -24.44
N LEU A 57 43.56 24.95 -25.31
CA LEU A 57 42.11 24.92 -25.03
C LEU A 57 41.56 23.48 -25.08
N ASP A 58 42.11 22.68 -25.99
CA ASP A 58 41.68 21.30 -26.23
C ASP A 58 41.95 20.37 -25.02
N ALA A 59 43.09 20.52 -24.33
CA ALA A 59 43.37 19.78 -23.10
C ALA A 59 42.42 20.16 -21.95
N THR A 60 42.08 21.44 -21.83
CA THR A 60 41.19 21.95 -20.77
C THR A 60 39.74 21.49 -21.00
N TYR A 61 39.24 21.55 -22.23
CA TYR A 61 37.91 21.04 -22.59
C TYR A 61 37.77 19.53 -22.42
N LYS A 62 38.83 18.75 -22.72
CA LYS A 62 38.84 17.31 -22.46
C LYS A 62 38.69 16.99 -20.98
N VAL A 63 39.38 17.72 -20.11
CA VAL A 63 39.26 17.54 -18.65
C VAL A 63 37.86 17.94 -18.16
N PHE A 64 37.29 19.06 -18.65
CA PHE A 64 35.91 19.46 -18.30
C PHE A 64 34.85 18.48 -18.83
N GLY A 65 35.05 17.87 -20.01
CA GLY A 65 34.17 16.84 -20.55
C GLY A 65 34.16 15.56 -19.72
N VAL A 66 35.34 15.12 -19.26
CA VAL A 66 35.45 13.94 -18.37
C VAL A 66 34.83 14.23 -17.00
N VAL A 67 35.10 15.40 -16.41
CA VAL A 67 34.54 15.79 -15.10
C VAL A 67 33.02 15.95 -15.16
N SER A 68 32.48 16.55 -16.23
CA SER A 68 31.02 16.67 -16.41
C SER A 68 30.34 15.34 -16.67
N GLY A 69 30.95 14.43 -17.44
CA GLY A 69 30.45 13.06 -17.63
C GLY A 69 30.42 12.24 -16.34
N LEU A 70 31.45 12.40 -15.49
CA LEU A 70 31.49 11.78 -14.16
C LEU A 70 30.42 12.37 -13.23
N ALA A 71 30.24 13.69 -13.21
CA ALA A 71 29.21 14.36 -12.42
C ALA A 71 27.79 13.96 -12.84
N ALA A 72 27.53 13.84 -14.15
CA ALA A 72 26.24 13.38 -14.68
C ALA A 72 25.97 11.92 -14.30
N SER A 73 26.99 11.06 -14.37
CA SER A 73 26.89 9.65 -13.96
C SER A 73 26.61 9.49 -12.46
N LEU A 74 27.28 10.28 -11.62
CA LEU A 74 27.02 10.34 -10.17
C LEU A 74 25.59 10.81 -9.89
N THR A 75 25.12 11.84 -10.58
CA THR A 75 23.75 12.34 -10.43
C THR A 75 22.73 11.28 -10.84
N ALA A 76 22.97 10.54 -11.92
CA ALA A 76 22.12 9.44 -12.34
C ALA A 76 22.08 8.30 -11.30
N LEU A 77 23.22 7.95 -10.71
CA LEU A 77 23.28 6.95 -9.62
C LEU A 77 22.51 7.41 -8.38
N VAL A 78 22.65 8.68 -8.00
CA VAL A 78 21.89 9.26 -6.88
C VAL A 78 20.39 9.27 -7.18
N ALA A 79 20.00 9.63 -8.41
CA ALA A 79 18.60 9.61 -8.84
C ALA A 79 18.01 8.19 -8.83
N LEU A 80 18.76 7.18 -9.29
CA LEU A 80 18.35 5.77 -9.24
C LEU A 80 18.18 5.30 -7.78
N LYS A 81 19.12 5.67 -6.89
CA LYS A 81 19.02 5.36 -5.47
C LYS A 81 17.81 6.04 -4.84
N ALA A 82 17.60 7.33 -5.09
CA ALA A 82 16.44 8.06 -4.59
C ALA A 82 15.12 7.45 -5.07
N LEU A 83 15.03 7.05 -6.33
CA LEU A 83 13.85 6.37 -6.88
C LEU A 83 13.61 5.01 -6.21
N SER A 84 14.68 4.24 -5.95
CA SER A 84 14.57 2.96 -5.26
C SER A 84 14.06 3.13 -3.83
N THR A 85 14.60 4.10 -3.08
CA THR A 85 14.16 4.44 -1.72
C THR A 85 12.72 4.95 -1.72
N TRP A 86 12.35 5.81 -2.68
CA TRP A 86 10.98 6.32 -2.80
C TRP A 86 9.98 5.20 -3.06
N LYS A 87 10.33 4.25 -3.93
CA LYS A 87 9.48 3.07 -4.22
C LYS A 87 9.28 2.21 -2.98
N GLU A 88 10.32 2.01 -2.18
CA GLU A 88 10.25 1.27 -0.93
C GLU A 88 9.38 2.01 0.11
N GLN A 89 9.59 3.31 0.30
CA GLN A 89 8.78 4.13 1.20
C GLN A 89 7.31 4.18 0.79
N PHE A 90 7.03 4.33 -0.50
CA PHE A 90 5.68 4.31 -1.05
C PHE A 90 4.99 2.96 -0.80
N PHE A 91 5.72 1.87 -0.98
CA PHE A 91 5.21 0.53 -0.71
C PHE A 91 4.88 0.33 0.77
N HIS A 92 5.77 0.76 1.67
CA HIS A 92 5.52 0.72 3.11
C HIS A 92 4.30 1.56 3.51
N ASN A 93 4.15 2.76 2.92
CA ASN A 93 3.02 3.64 3.21
C ASN A 93 1.69 2.99 2.80
N ILE A 94 1.59 2.47 1.57
CA ILE A 94 0.38 1.77 1.10
C ILE A 94 0.09 0.54 1.98
N LEU A 95 1.11 -0.26 2.27
CA LEU A 95 0.91 -1.46 3.08
C LEU A 95 0.44 -1.10 4.50
N TYR A 96 1.02 -0.07 5.10
CA TYR A 96 0.62 0.42 6.42
C TYR A 96 -0.83 0.92 6.43
N GLU A 97 -1.23 1.70 5.42
CA GLU A 97 -2.60 2.17 5.26
C GLU A 97 -3.58 1.00 5.19
N LYS A 98 -3.28 -0.02 4.36
CA LYS A 98 -4.13 -1.21 4.23
C LYS A 98 -4.17 -2.08 5.48
N MET A 99 -3.07 -2.14 6.22
CA MET A 99 -3.05 -2.83 7.51
C MET A 99 -3.88 -2.10 8.57
N THR A 100 -3.85 -0.77 8.57
CA THR A 100 -4.68 0.07 9.45
C THR A 100 -6.17 -0.09 9.11
N GLU A 101 -6.51 -0.18 7.82
CA GLU A 101 -7.86 -0.47 7.35
C GLU A 101 -8.35 -1.84 7.86
N LEU A 102 -7.52 -2.90 7.77
CA LEU A 102 -7.84 -4.21 8.35
C LEU A 102 -8.04 -4.16 9.87
N GLU A 103 -7.22 -3.38 10.58
CA GLU A 103 -7.36 -3.22 12.03
C GLU A 103 -8.69 -2.55 12.38
N SER A 104 -9.07 -1.49 11.66
CA SER A 104 -10.34 -0.80 11.82
C SER A 104 -11.53 -1.75 11.63
N ILE A 105 -11.51 -2.55 10.56
CA ILE A 105 -12.55 -3.57 10.30
C ILE A 105 -12.59 -4.62 11.42
N GLY A 106 -11.42 -5.04 11.91
CA GLY A 106 -11.32 -5.95 13.05
C GLY A 106 -11.96 -5.39 14.32
N ARG A 107 -11.76 -4.10 14.60
CA ARG A 107 -12.40 -3.39 15.72
C ARG A 107 -13.92 -3.29 15.53
N ASN A 108 -14.41 -3.07 14.31
CA ASN A 108 -15.85 -3.06 14.01
C ASN A 108 -16.50 -4.42 14.25
N ALA A 109 -15.83 -5.51 13.88
CA ALA A 109 -16.30 -6.86 14.18
C ALA A 109 -16.40 -7.11 15.70
N ILE A 110 -15.40 -6.68 16.47
CA ILE A 110 -15.40 -6.79 17.94
C ILE A 110 -16.52 -5.94 18.55
N SER A 111 -16.68 -4.70 18.08
CA SER A 111 -17.73 -3.78 18.56
C SER A 111 -19.12 -4.37 18.31
N SER A 112 -19.33 -4.99 17.15
CA SER A 112 -20.58 -5.68 16.82
C SER A 112 -20.87 -6.84 17.80
N ILE A 113 -19.84 -7.63 18.17
CA ILE A 113 -19.98 -8.69 19.18
C ILE A 113 -20.34 -8.10 20.55
N GLN A 114 -19.73 -6.99 20.94
CA GLN A 114 -20.02 -6.31 22.21
C GLN A 114 -21.46 -5.77 22.25
N GLN A 115 -21.94 -5.15 21.17
CA GLN A 115 -23.31 -4.68 21.06
C GLN A 115 -24.31 -5.85 21.18
N ARG A 116 -24.02 -6.98 20.54
CA ARG A 116 -24.84 -8.19 20.68
C ARG A 116 -24.87 -8.70 22.12
N LYS A 117 -23.72 -8.73 22.80
CA LYS A 117 -23.65 -9.12 24.23
C LYS A 117 -24.53 -8.22 25.08
N LEU A 118 -24.42 -6.90 24.91
CA LEU A 118 -25.22 -5.91 25.64
C LEU A 118 -26.71 -6.11 25.38
N ALA A 119 -27.11 -6.29 24.12
CA ALA A 119 -28.50 -6.54 23.77
C ALA A 119 -29.04 -7.82 24.43
N GLN A 120 -28.27 -8.92 24.41
CA GLN A 120 -28.65 -10.17 25.08
C GLN A 120 -28.78 -10.02 26.60
N GLU A 121 -27.88 -9.28 27.23
CA GLU A 121 -27.92 -9.02 28.67
C GLU A 121 -29.15 -8.21 29.08
N GLN A 122 -29.51 -7.19 28.30
CA GLN A 122 -30.68 -6.35 28.56
C GLN A 122 -32.00 -7.09 28.29
N LEU A 123 -32.07 -7.89 27.22
CA LEU A 123 -33.22 -8.75 26.93
C LEU A 123 -33.51 -9.73 28.06
N ARG A 124 -32.47 -10.21 28.75
CA ARG A 124 -32.60 -11.10 29.89
C ARG A 124 -33.23 -10.40 31.11
N LEU A 125 -32.95 -9.12 31.30
CA LEU A 125 -33.44 -8.35 32.45
C LEU A 125 -34.94 -7.94 32.32
N LYS A 126 -35.57 -8.13 31.15
CA LYS A 126 -37.01 -7.90 30.88
C LYS A 126 -37.55 -6.58 31.47
N ILE A 127 -36.93 -5.46 31.11
CA ILE A 127 -37.18 -4.16 31.75
C ILE A 127 -38.50 -3.50 31.28
N SER A 128 -38.94 -3.75 30.04
CA SER A 128 -40.30 -3.43 29.53
C SER A 128 -40.53 -4.06 28.14
N THR A 129 -41.74 -3.96 27.56
CA THR A 129 -42.04 -4.41 26.19
C THR A 129 -41.41 -3.54 25.11
N GLU A 130 -41.40 -2.21 25.26
CA GLU A 130 -40.76 -1.29 24.30
C GLU A 130 -39.23 -1.45 24.29
N ASP A 131 -38.63 -1.68 25.47
CA ASP A 131 -37.19 -1.97 25.57
C ASP A 131 -36.85 -3.32 24.91
N CYS A 132 -37.75 -4.30 24.97
CA CYS A 132 -37.54 -5.61 24.37
C CYS A 132 -37.41 -5.52 22.84
N ASP A 133 -38.31 -4.78 22.19
CA ASP A 133 -38.26 -4.56 20.74
C ASP A 133 -37.00 -3.81 20.32
N TYR A 134 -36.59 -2.79 21.10
CA TYR A 134 -35.35 -2.06 20.85
C TYR A 134 -34.11 -2.96 20.88
N TYR A 135 -33.98 -3.82 21.90
CA TYR A 135 -32.80 -4.67 22.04
C TYR A 135 -32.79 -5.85 21.06
N GLU A 136 -33.94 -6.38 20.62
CA GLU A 136 -33.98 -7.35 19.52
C GLU A 136 -33.54 -6.72 18.19
N GLU A 137 -33.96 -5.48 17.90
CA GLU A 137 -33.46 -4.74 16.74
C GLU A 137 -31.96 -4.45 16.82
N LEU A 138 -31.45 -4.05 18.01
CA LEU A 138 -30.03 -3.84 18.23
C LEU A 138 -29.22 -5.11 17.97
N LYS A 139 -29.70 -6.26 18.46
CA LYS A 139 -29.09 -7.58 18.25
C LYS A 139 -29.09 -7.98 16.78
N LYS A 140 -30.18 -7.75 16.04
CA LYS A 140 -30.24 -7.98 14.58
C LYS A 140 -29.22 -7.10 13.85
N ARG A 141 -29.15 -5.81 14.17
CA ARG A 141 -28.20 -4.87 13.57
C ARG A 141 -26.76 -5.31 13.83
N ALA A 142 -26.43 -5.63 15.07
CA ALA A 142 -25.11 -6.12 15.46
C ALA A 142 -24.71 -7.38 14.67
N ASN A 143 -25.65 -8.29 14.40
CA ASN A 143 -25.39 -9.47 13.55
C ASN A 143 -25.12 -9.13 12.09
N MET A 144 -25.86 -8.17 11.52
CA MET A 144 -25.59 -7.69 10.17
C MET A 144 -24.22 -7.04 10.08
N SER A 145 -23.91 -6.11 10.98
CA SER A 145 -22.62 -5.41 11.03
C SER A 145 -21.44 -6.37 11.27
N PHE A 146 -21.62 -7.42 12.07
CA PHE A 146 -20.62 -8.47 12.22
C PHE A 146 -20.34 -9.19 10.90
N ARG A 147 -21.38 -9.61 10.17
CA ARG A 147 -21.23 -10.30 8.88
C ARG A 147 -20.58 -9.40 7.83
N GLU A 148 -20.99 -8.15 7.78
CA GLU A 148 -20.39 -7.14 6.90
C GLU A 148 -18.90 -6.96 7.19
N SER A 149 -18.53 -6.81 8.47
CA SER A 149 -17.12 -6.67 8.87
C SER A 149 -16.28 -7.90 8.49
N ILE A 150 -16.84 -9.11 8.58
CA ILE A 150 -16.14 -10.34 8.17
C ILE A 150 -15.88 -10.34 6.65
N GLU A 151 -16.87 -9.93 5.87
CA GLU A 151 -16.76 -9.89 4.41
C GLU A 151 -15.85 -8.76 3.94
N GLU A 152 -15.94 -7.58 4.56
CA GLU A 152 -15.07 -6.45 4.29
C GLU A 152 -13.61 -6.78 4.62
N TYR A 153 -13.36 -7.55 5.69
CA TYR A 153 -12.04 -8.06 6.02
C TYR A 153 -11.51 -8.99 4.91
N ARG A 154 -12.36 -9.88 4.39
CA ARG A 154 -11.99 -10.78 3.26
C ARG A 154 -11.56 -9.96 2.04
N ILE A 155 -12.38 -9.00 1.63
CA ILE A 155 -12.13 -8.16 0.47
C ILE A 155 -10.81 -7.39 0.62
N ASN A 156 -10.54 -6.84 1.81
CA ASN A 156 -9.31 -6.07 2.04
C ASN A 156 -8.07 -6.95 2.16
N VAL A 157 -8.17 -8.15 2.71
CA VAL A 157 -7.10 -9.15 2.65
C VAL A 157 -6.78 -9.52 1.20
N ASP A 158 -7.80 -9.76 0.37
CA ASP A 158 -7.63 -10.07 -1.07
C ASP A 158 -6.97 -8.92 -1.85
N ARG A 159 -7.13 -7.67 -1.39
CA ARG A 159 -6.44 -6.49 -1.94
C ARG A 159 -4.99 -6.39 -1.50
N ILE A 160 -4.65 -6.88 -0.31
CA ILE A 160 -3.29 -6.83 0.25
C ILE A 160 -2.40 -7.91 -0.35
N TYR A 161 -2.91 -9.13 -0.58
CA TYR A 161 -2.11 -10.25 -1.09
C TYR A 161 -1.31 -9.93 -2.36
N PRO A 162 -1.89 -9.30 -3.40
CA PRO A 162 -1.13 -8.91 -4.59
C PRO A 162 -0.01 -7.92 -4.29
N LEU A 163 -0.09 -7.17 -3.19
CA LEU A 163 0.91 -6.19 -2.82
C LEU A 163 2.15 -6.85 -2.22
N LEU A 164 1.98 -7.95 -1.47
CA LEU A 164 3.07 -8.61 -0.73
C LEU A 164 4.11 -9.23 -1.68
N ASN A 165 5.38 -9.14 -1.29
CA ASN A 165 6.45 -9.93 -1.91
C ASN A 165 6.40 -11.36 -1.35
N LYS A 166 6.85 -12.37 -2.12
CA LYS A 166 6.83 -13.79 -1.72
C LYS A 166 7.41 -14.07 -0.32
N ALA A 167 8.50 -13.39 0.03
CA ALA A 167 9.14 -13.53 1.35
C ALA A 167 8.28 -13.00 2.51
N VAL A 168 7.40 -12.03 2.24
CA VAL A 168 6.49 -11.43 3.22
C VAL A 168 5.17 -12.19 3.27
N GLU A 169 4.70 -12.70 2.13
CA GLU A 169 3.49 -13.51 1.99
C GLU A 169 3.52 -14.76 2.87
N GLU A 170 4.63 -15.51 2.87
CA GLU A 170 4.80 -16.73 3.66
C GLU A 170 4.72 -16.47 5.18
N LYS A 171 5.09 -15.26 5.61
CA LYS A 171 5.09 -14.85 7.02
C LYS A 171 3.87 -14.03 7.40
N PHE A 172 2.94 -13.75 6.48
CA PHE A 172 1.83 -12.83 6.72
C PHE A 172 0.81 -13.43 7.70
N PRO A 173 0.67 -12.87 8.92
CA PRO A 173 -0.14 -13.52 9.95
C PRO A 173 -1.63 -13.19 9.85
N TYR A 174 -1.99 -12.16 9.07
CA TYR A 174 -3.33 -11.56 9.00
C TYR A 174 -4.19 -12.14 7.87
N THR A 175 -4.36 -13.46 7.88
CA THR A 175 -5.20 -14.15 6.89
C THR A 175 -6.70 -14.05 7.26
N TYR A 176 -7.57 -13.98 6.26
CA TYR A 176 -9.03 -14.05 6.44
C TYR A 176 -9.46 -15.25 7.29
N ILE A 177 -8.92 -16.44 7.01
CA ILE A 177 -9.29 -17.69 7.71
C ILE A 177 -9.04 -17.56 9.21
N LYS A 178 -7.82 -17.14 9.61
CA LYS A 178 -7.47 -16.98 11.03
C LYS A 178 -8.33 -15.91 11.72
N PHE A 179 -8.59 -14.78 11.04
CA PHE A 179 -9.45 -13.73 11.58
C PHE A 179 -10.88 -14.23 11.79
N SER A 180 -11.49 -14.80 10.75
CA SER A 180 -12.85 -15.33 10.79
C SER A 180 -13.02 -16.40 11.86
N GLN A 181 -12.08 -17.32 12.00
CA GLN A 181 -12.09 -18.35 13.06
C GLN A 181 -12.09 -17.73 14.46
N LYS A 182 -11.20 -16.75 14.71
CA LYS A 182 -11.13 -16.06 16.01
C LYS A 182 -12.39 -15.26 16.31
N ALA A 183 -12.90 -14.53 15.32
CA ALA A 183 -14.11 -13.71 15.44
C ALA A 183 -15.35 -14.57 15.74
N HIS A 184 -15.54 -15.67 15.00
CA HIS A 184 -16.65 -16.61 15.26
C HIS A 184 -16.48 -17.36 16.58
N LYS A 185 -15.26 -17.68 17.00
CA LYS A 185 -15.00 -18.27 18.33
C LYS A 185 -15.41 -17.30 19.43
N LEU A 186 -15.09 -16.02 19.29
CA LEU A 186 -15.49 -14.98 20.25
C LEU A 186 -17.01 -14.82 20.27
N LEU A 187 -17.67 -14.76 19.11
CA LEU A 187 -19.13 -14.71 19.03
C LEU A 187 -19.81 -15.90 19.72
N ARG A 188 -19.32 -17.13 19.47
CA ARG A 188 -19.83 -18.34 20.13
C ARG A 188 -19.62 -18.30 21.64
N SER A 189 -18.49 -17.75 22.12
CA SER A 189 -18.25 -17.62 23.55
C SER A 189 -19.24 -16.68 24.22
N VAL A 190 -19.65 -15.61 23.53
CA VAL A 190 -20.71 -14.72 24.00
C VAL A 190 -22.04 -15.47 24.04
N ASP A 191 -22.39 -16.17 22.97
CA ASP A 191 -23.65 -16.94 22.92
C ASP A 191 -23.73 -18.02 24.01
N ALA A 192 -22.61 -18.71 24.29
CA ALA A 192 -22.54 -19.72 25.34
C ALA A 192 -22.88 -19.16 26.73
N LEU A 193 -22.52 -17.91 27.05
CA LEU A 193 -22.83 -17.27 28.34
C LEU A 193 -24.34 -17.14 28.58
N PHE A 194 -25.14 -17.07 27.52
CA PHE A 194 -26.58 -16.85 27.60
C PHE A 194 -27.40 -18.12 27.34
N VAL A 195 -26.80 -19.18 26.78
CA VAL A 195 -27.44 -20.49 26.61
C VAL A 195 -27.31 -21.35 27.87
N SER A 196 -26.26 -21.16 28.68
CA SER A 196 -26.00 -21.96 29.89
C SER A 196 -26.58 -21.39 31.19
N ALA A 197 -27.32 -20.29 31.13
CA ALA A 197 -27.90 -19.68 32.32
C ALA A 197 -29.36 -20.18 32.51
N PRO A 198 -29.67 -20.87 33.63
CA PRO A 198 -31.04 -21.27 33.96
C PRO A 198 -31.96 -20.07 34.18
#